data_AF-A0A819N519-F1
#
_entry.id   AF-A0A819N519-F1
#
_cell.length_a   1.000
_cell.length_b   1.000
_cell.length_c   1.000
_cell.angle_alpha   90.00
_cell.angle_beta   90.00
_cell.angle_gamma   90.00
#
_symmetry.space_group_name_H-M   'P 1'
#
loop_
_entity.id
_entity.type
_entity.pdbx_description
1 polymer ?
#
loop_
_entity_poly.entity_id
_entity_poly.type
_entity_poly.pdbx_seq_one_letter_code
_entity_poly.pdbx_strand_id
1 'polypeptide(L)'
;MEQVGYEPNTVVSSVHTAAFNHMKGSQPTNGVHVSDACDNFKIYTLKWTPDKLEMFVGGEDNPFEKRVLIWEKGTHSWEGWPFDKNFFVILNIAVGGSW
;
A
#
# COMPACT_ATOMS: atom_id res chain seq x y z
N MET A 1 0.10 3.38 1.75
CA MET A 1 1.44 3.83 2.18
C MET A 1 1.55 3.50 3.63
N GLU A 2 2.61 2.80 3.97
CA GLU A 2 2.97 2.44 5.33
C GLU A 2 4.48 2.65 5.45
N GLN A 3 4.94 3.16 6.59
CA GLN A 3 6.36 3.41 6.85
C GLN A 3 6.61 3.19 8.34
N VAL A 4 7.76 2.60 8.68
CA VAL A 4 8.17 2.39 10.06
C VAL A 4 9.48 3.10 10.32
N GLY A 5 9.54 3.88 11.40
CA GLY A 5 10.68 4.77 11.66
C GLY A 5 12.03 4.08 11.86
N TYR A 6 12.06 2.79 12.19
CA TYR A 6 13.32 2.02 12.26
C TYR A 6 13.86 1.64 10.86
N GLU A 7 13.02 1.72 9.83
CA GLU A 7 13.36 1.57 8.40
C GLU A 7 12.89 2.81 7.61
N PRO A 8 13.51 3.99 7.84
CA PRO A 8 12.95 5.28 7.44
C PRO A 8 12.81 5.48 5.93
N ASN A 9 13.62 4.79 5.12
CA ASN A 9 13.65 4.94 3.67
C ASN A 9 12.93 3.80 2.93
N THR A 10 12.11 3.02 3.65
CA THR A 10 11.30 1.96 3.07
C THR A 10 9.83 2.37 3.09
N VAL A 11 9.23 2.44 1.90
CA VAL A 11 7.78 2.63 1.76
C VAL A 11 7.15 1.29 1.48
N VAL A 12 6.22 0.90 2.35
CA VAL A 12 5.47 -0.35 2.24
C VAL A 12 4.06 -0.06 1.73
N SER A 13 3.51 -1.02 1.00
CA SER A 13 2.11 -1.05 0.61
C SER A 13 1.59 -2.46 0.79
N SER A 14 0.44 -2.58 1.44
CA SER A 14 -0.18 -3.86 1.77
C SER A 14 -1.65 -3.85 1.39
N VAL A 15 -2.19 -5.02 1.07
CA VAL A 15 -3.61 -5.25 0.82
C VAL A 15 -4.11 -6.27 1.83
N HIS A 16 -5.20 -5.93 2.54
CA HIS A 16 -5.82 -6.82 3.51
C HIS A 16 -7.26 -7.14 3.11
N THR A 17 -7.58 -8.43 3.13
CA THR A 17 -8.89 -9.00 2.83
C THR A 17 -9.21 -10.13 3.81
N ALA A 18 -10.42 -10.69 3.73
CA ALA A 18 -10.79 -11.82 4.58
C ALA A 18 -9.93 -13.07 4.26
N ALA A 19 -9.62 -13.30 3.00
CA ALA A 19 -8.76 -14.39 2.54
C ALA A 19 -7.26 -14.11 2.81
N PHE A 20 -6.82 -12.86 2.63
CA PHE A 20 -5.42 -12.47 2.65
C PHE A 20 -5.14 -11.37 3.67
N ASN A 21 -4.54 -11.70 4.82
CA ASN A 21 -4.27 -10.71 5.86
C ASN A 21 -3.11 -11.10 6.78
N HIS A 22 -2.62 -10.14 7.58
CA HIS A 22 -1.47 -10.29 8.47
C HIS A 22 -1.67 -11.36 9.55
N MET A 23 -2.89 -11.55 10.04
CA MET A 23 -3.17 -12.61 11.02
C MET A 23 -2.92 -14.02 10.44
N LYS A 24 -3.01 -14.15 9.11
CA LYS A 24 -2.71 -15.38 8.37
C LYS A 24 -1.31 -15.38 7.71
N GLY A 25 -0.60 -14.25 7.75
CA GLY A 25 0.67 -14.06 7.05
C GLY A 25 0.57 -14.16 5.51
N SER A 26 -0.63 -13.93 4.95
CA SER A 26 -0.92 -14.15 3.52
C SER A 26 -1.27 -12.87 2.76
N GLN A 27 -1.12 -11.70 3.40
CA GLN A 27 -1.36 -10.41 2.77
C GLN A 27 -0.42 -10.16 1.58
N PRO A 28 -0.93 -9.69 0.42
CA PRO A 28 -0.09 -9.06 -0.58
C PRO A 28 0.55 -7.83 0.03
N THR A 29 1.87 -7.82 0.11
CA THR A 29 2.65 -6.70 0.63
C THR A 29 3.96 -6.59 -0.13
N ASN A 30 4.43 -5.37 -0.33
CA ASN A 30 5.76 -5.11 -0.88
C ASN A 30 6.32 -3.79 -0.36
N GLY A 31 7.64 -3.73 -0.23
CA GLY A 31 8.38 -2.54 0.15
C GLY A 31 9.31 -2.08 -0.98
N VAL A 32 9.45 -0.76 -1.14
CA VAL A 32 10.44 -0.17 -2.04
C VAL A 32 11.31 0.85 -1.31
N HIS A 33 12.58 0.92 -1.69
CA HIS A 33 13.50 1.92 -1.17
C HIS A 33 13.26 3.29 -1.84
N VAL A 34 13.08 4.31 -1.01
CA VAL A 34 12.93 5.72 -1.40
C VAL A 34 13.87 6.51 -0.49
N SER A 35 15.01 6.92 -1.04
CA SER A 35 16.18 7.41 -0.29
C SER A 35 15.92 8.65 0.55
N ASP A 36 14.90 9.42 0.22
CA ASP A 36 14.53 10.70 0.84
C ASP A 36 13.05 10.70 1.27
N ALA A 37 12.49 9.53 1.60
CA ALA A 37 11.09 9.38 2.02
C ALA A 37 10.75 10.23 3.26
N CYS A 38 11.73 10.43 4.15
CA CYS A 38 11.58 11.23 5.36
C CYS A 38 11.99 12.70 5.21
N ASP A 39 12.69 13.04 4.13
CA ASP A 39 13.33 14.35 3.98
C ASP A 39 12.55 15.27 3.04
N ASN A 40 11.82 14.70 2.07
CA ASN A 40 11.06 15.44 1.07
C ASN A 40 9.62 14.94 0.96
N PHE A 41 8.72 15.84 0.56
CA PHE A 41 7.36 15.44 0.20
C PHE A 41 7.39 14.45 -0.97
N LYS A 42 6.55 13.41 -0.85
CA LYS A 42 6.31 12.40 -1.87
C LYS A 42 4.83 12.31 -2.17
N ILE A 43 4.51 11.96 -3.40
CA ILE A 43 3.16 11.64 -3.83
C ILE A 43 2.97 10.13 -3.75
N TYR A 44 2.06 9.72 -2.87
CA TYR A 44 1.64 8.32 -2.74
C TYR A 44 0.34 8.11 -3.49
N THR A 45 0.36 7.24 -4.49
CA THR A 45 -0.77 7.08 -5.40
C THR A 45 -1.35 5.69 -5.31
N LEU A 46 -2.68 5.60 -5.18
CA LEU A 46 -3.44 4.38 -5.42
C LEU A 46 -4.26 4.56 -6.71
N LYS A 47 -3.96 3.78 -7.74
CA LYS A 47 -4.88 3.56 -8.85
C LYS A 47 -5.77 2.39 -8.47
N TRP A 48 -7.05 2.68 -8.27
CA TRP A 48 -8.04 1.69 -7.92
C TRP A 48 -9.08 1.60 -9.03
N THR A 49 -9.14 0.43 -9.66
CA THR A 49 -10.15 0.09 -10.67
C THR A 49 -10.94 -1.14 -10.22
N PRO A 50 -12.04 -1.49 -10.90
CA PRO A 50 -12.80 -2.70 -10.59
C PRO A 50 -11.97 -4.00 -10.64
N ASP A 51 -10.84 -3.99 -11.36
CA ASP A 51 -10.05 -5.19 -11.66
C ASP A 51 -8.68 -5.23 -10.98
N LYS A 52 -8.16 -4.09 -10.50
CA LYS A 52 -6.85 -4.02 -9.85
C LYS A 52 -6.64 -2.81 -8.95
N LEU A 53 -5.74 -2.99 -7.99
CA LEU A 53 -5.13 -1.96 -7.17
C LEU A 53 -3.66 -1.84 -7.59
N GLU A 54 -3.21 -0.64 -7.93
CA GLU A 54 -1.80 -0.36 -8.20
C GLU A 54 -1.34 0.79 -7.33
N MET A 55 -0.31 0.55 -6.52
CA MET A 55 0.21 1.52 -5.56
C MET A 55 1.59 2.01 -5.98
N PHE A 56 1.80 3.31 -5.89
CA PHE A 56 3.02 3.99 -6.32
C PHE A 56 3.50 4.98 -5.27
N VAL A 57 4.79 5.28 -5.34
CA VAL A 57 5.43 6.43 -4.71
C VAL A 57 6.26 7.15 -5.74
N GLY A 58 6.16 8.48 -5.77
CA GLY A 58 6.89 9.32 -6.71
C GLY A 58 7.02 10.76 -6.23
N GLY A 59 7.62 11.61 -7.07
CA GLY A 59 7.71 13.06 -6.86
C GLY A 59 6.61 13.84 -7.60
N GLU A 60 6.63 15.16 -7.47
CA GLU A 60 5.71 16.07 -8.17
C GLU A 60 5.77 15.91 -9.69
N ASP A 61 6.97 15.75 -10.26
CA ASP A 61 7.16 15.56 -11.71
C ASP A 61 6.62 14.21 -12.21
N ASN A 62 6.59 13.20 -11.35
CA ASN A 62 6.11 11.86 -11.71
C ASN A 62 5.50 11.12 -10.49
N PRO A 63 4.19 11.26 -10.26
CA PRO A 63 3.46 10.55 -9.20
C PRO A 63 3.45 9.02 -9.30
N PHE A 64 3.90 8.47 -10.44
CA PHE A 64 3.86 7.04 -10.76
C PHE A 64 5.27 6.46 -10.94
N GLU A 65 6.31 7.15 -10.47
CA GLU A 65 7.72 6.80 -10.67
C GLU A 65 8.07 5.38 -10.20
N LYS A 66 7.80 5.06 -8.93
CA LYS A 66 8.08 3.74 -8.36
C LYS A 66 6.79 3.02 -8.05
N ARG A 67 6.53 1.94 -8.76
CA ARG A 67 5.44 1.01 -8.44
C ARG A 67 5.82 0.15 -7.24
N VAL A 68 5.02 0.22 -6.19
CA VAL A 68 5.23 -0.52 -4.94
C VAL A 68 4.54 -1.88 -5.01
N LEU A 69 3.24 -1.92 -5.29
CA LEU A 69 2.45 -3.15 -5.28
C LEU A 69 1.39 -3.12 -6.40
N ILE A 70 1.14 -4.28 -7.00
CA ILE A 70 -0.06 -4.55 -7.80
C ILE A 70 -0.82 -5.69 -7.13
N TRP A 71 -2.13 -5.51 -6.97
CA TRP A 71 -3.06 -6.57 -6.62
C TRP A 71 -4.18 -6.65 -7.63
N GLU A 72 -4.36 -7.81 -8.26
CA GLU A 72 -5.40 -8.03 -9.28
C GLU A 72 -6.57 -8.80 -8.69
N LYS A 73 -7.79 -8.46 -9.15
CA LYS A 73 -9.01 -9.18 -8.79
C LYS A 73 -8.98 -10.64 -9.23
N GLY A 74 -8.50 -10.90 -10.45
CA GLY A 74 -8.48 -12.24 -11.03
C GLY A 74 -9.83 -12.95 -10.90
N THR A 75 -9.81 -14.17 -10.36
CA THR A 75 -11.00 -14.99 -10.09
C THR A 75 -11.45 -14.93 -8.62
N HIS A 76 -10.93 -13.98 -7.83
CA HIS A 76 -11.25 -13.87 -6.42
C HIS A 76 -12.73 -13.52 -6.21
N SER A 77 -13.35 -14.24 -5.27
CA SER A 77 -14.62 -13.84 -4.66
C SER A 77 -14.42 -12.66 -3.70
N TRP A 78 -15.49 -12.21 -3.05
CA TRP A 78 -15.46 -11.07 -2.13
C TRP A 78 -14.45 -11.24 -0.99
N GLU A 79 -14.15 -12.49 -0.58
CA GLU A 79 -13.15 -12.77 0.46
C GLU A 79 -11.75 -12.35 0.03
N GLY A 80 -11.42 -12.44 -1.26
CA GLY A 80 -10.15 -12.01 -1.84
C GLY A 80 -10.21 -10.63 -2.51
N TRP A 81 -11.40 -10.13 -2.81
CA TRP A 81 -11.63 -8.84 -3.46
C TRP A 81 -12.86 -8.11 -2.89
N PRO A 82 -12.75 -7.44 -1.74
CA PRO A 82 -13.82 -6.61 -1.18
C PRO A 82 -13.79 -5.15 -1.68
N PHE A 83 -13.00 -4.85 -2.72
CA PHE A 83 -12.71 -3.49 -3.21
C PHE A 83 -13.70 -3.00 -4.27
N ASP A 84 -14.96 -3.42 -4.15
CA ASP A 84 -16.10 -2.99 -4.96
C ASP A 84 -17.16 -2.26 -4.11
N LYS A 85 -16.73 -1.74 -2.95
CA LYS A 85 -17.53 -0.99 -1.99
C LYS A 85 -16.93 0.38 -1.72
N ASN A 86 -17.67 1.22 -0.99
CA ASN A 86 -17.16 2.51 -0.54
C ASN A 86 -16.14 2.33 0.58
N PHE A 87 -14.98 2.98 0.45
CA PHE A 87 -13.94 3.07 1.47
C PHE A 87 -13.72 4.55 1.81
N PHE A 88 -13.05 4.80 2.93
CA PHE A 88 -12.61 6.12 3.35
C PHE A 88 -11.11 6.11 3.60
N VAL A 89 -10.49 7.29 3.61
CA VAL A 89 -9.05 7.45 3.82
C VAL A 89 -8.76 7.63 5.30
N ILE A 90 -7.69 7.00 5.76
CA ILE A 90 -7.12 7.18 7.10
C ILE A 90 -5.70 7.72 6.95
N LEU A 91 -5.36 8.72 7.76
CA LEU A 91 -4.01 9.24 7.94
C LEU A 91 -3.71 9.26 9.44
N ASN A 92 -2.64 8.59 9.87
CA ASN A 92 -2.26 8.50 11.27
C ASN A 92 -0.75 8.32 11.44
N ILE A 93 -0.26 8.59 12.65
CA ILE A 93 1.08 8.23 13.10
C ILE A 93 0.90 7.39 14.36
N ALA A 94 1.25 6.11 14.29
CA ALA A 94 1.27 5.22 15.45
C ALA A 94 2.64 5.30 16.15
N VAL A 95 2.68 5.00 17.46
CA VAL A 95 3.92 4.96 18.25
C VAL A 95 4.07 3.56 18.85
N GLY A 96 5.08 2.80 18.39
CA GLY A 96 5.28 1.40 18.76
C GLY A 96 4.31 0.44 18.06
N GLY A 97 4.06 -0.71 18.68
CA GLY A 97 3.20 -1.77 18.13
C GLY A 97 3.96 -2.91 17.46
N SER A 98 3.22 -3.93 17.02
CA SER A 98 3.76 -5.17 16.43
C SER A 98 3.72 -5.17 14.92
N TRP A 99 3.87 -3.98 14.30
CA TRP A 99 3.80 -3.77 12.85
C TRP A 99 4.32 -4.97 12.05
#